data_AF-A0AAV4JN39-F1
#
_entry.id   AF-A0AAV4JN39-F1
#
_cell.length_a   1.000
_cell.length_b   1.000
_cell.length_c   1.000
_cell.angle_alpha   90.00
_cell.angle_beta   90.00
_cell.angle_gamma   90.00
#
_symmetry.space_group_name_H-M   'P 1'
#
loop_
_entity.id
_entity.type
_entity.pdbx_description
1 polymer ?
#
loop_
_entity_poly.entity_id
_entity_poly.type
_entity_poly.pdbx_seq_one_letter_code
_entity_poly.pdbx_strand_id
1 'polypeptide(L)'
;MEAGYGTWASPITSKLCTESGVDLMLLQVDGDSSFSDLVYWNEIHFQEGGRYVICSADKSGTVTQWTPAGFNARSTVHEYGGGDFFVYQGVVYFTNFSDQALYRQTSPDAAPEALTDTTKARRYANGTFDPKNGHIFSVREDHEVIKSGAKEAKNEIVSIKDGKEQTVVSF
;
A
#
# COMPACT_ATOMS: atom_id res chain seq x y z
N MET A 1 -28.72 -40.84 7.18
CA MET A 1 -28.01 -41.17 5.93
C MET A 1 -26.53 -41.10 6.26
N GLU A 2 -25.80 -42.19 6.10
CA GLU A 2 -24.36 -42.24 6.34
C GLU A 2 -23.63 -41.92 5.03
N ALA A 3 -22.54 -41.17 5.11
CA ALA A 3 -21.71 -40.83 3.97
C ALA A 3 -20.24 -40.85 4.39
N GLY A 4 -19.37 -41.36 3.51
CA GLY A 4 -17.94 -41.45 3.77
C GLY A 4 -17.29 -40.07 3.94
N TYR A 5 -16.18 -40.01 4.67
CA TYR A 5 -15.41 -38.78 4.81
C TYR A 5 -15.06 -38.16 3.45
N GLY A 6 -15.29 -36.85 3.30
CA GLY A 6 -15.04 -36.10 2.07
C GLY A 6 -16.15 -36.19 1.00
N THR A 7 -17.22 -36.97 1.24
CA THR A 7 -18.31 -37.16 0.26
C THR A 7 -19.61 -36.45 0.61
N TRP A 8 -19.60 -35.67 1.70
CA TRP A 8 -20.77 -34.92 2.12
C TRP A 8 -21.01 -33.79 1.12
N ALA A 9 -22.25 -33.70 0.61
CA ALA A 9 -22.66 -32.59 -0.23
C ALA A 9 -22.51 -31.28 0.57
N SER A 10 -21.58 -30.42 0.13
CA SER A 10 -21.31 -29.14 0.76
C SER A 10 -22.02 -28.02 0.00
N PRO A 11 -22.81 -27.16 0.67
CA PRO A 11 -23.30 -25.93 0.06
C PRO A 11 -22.18 -24.88 -0.11
N ILE A 12 -21.03 -25.07 0.53
CA ILE A 12 -19.84 -24.23 0.39
C ILE A 12 -19.07 -24.71 -0.84
N THR A 13 -19.19 -23.95 -1.93
CA THR A 13 -18.47 -24.19 -3.18
C THR A 13 -17.13 -23.47 -3.18
N SER A 14 -16.17 -23.91 -4.01
CA SER A 14 -14.93 -23.16 -4.23
C SER A 14 -15.19 -21.73 -4.69
N LYS A 15 -16.22 -21.56 -5.54
CA LYS A 15 -16.72 -20.27 -5.98
C LYS A 15 -17.15 -19.39 -4.80
N LEU A 16 -17.95 -19.92 -3.86
CA LEU A 16 -18.37 -19.19 -2.66
C LEU A 16 -17.18 -18.81 -1.76
N CYS A 17 -16.15 -19.66 -1.65
CA CYS A 17 -14.94 -19.31 -0.89
C CYS A 17 -14.16 -18.15 -1.52
N THR A 18 -14.28 -17.94 -2.84
CA THR A 18 -13.57 -16.89 -3.58
C THR A 18 -14.44 -15.67 -3.88
N GLU A 19 -15.77 -15.82 -3.82
CA GLU A 19 -16.73 -14.74 -4.03
C GLU A 19 -17.00 -14.03 -2.71
N SER A 20 -16.59 -12.76 -2.64
CA SER A 20 -16.97 -11.80 -1.59
C SER A 20 -16.17 -11.85 -0.29
N GLY A 21 -14.95 -12.39 -0.31
CA GLY A 21 -13.98 -12.05 0.73
C GLY A 21 -13.48 -10.62 0.49
N VAL A 22 -13.65 -9.73 1.45
CA VAL A 22 -12.85 -8.51 1.55
C VAL A 22 -11.94 -8.74 2.74
N ASP A 23 -10.63 -8.78 2.51
CA ASP A 23 -9.67 -8.82 3.61
C ASP A 23 -9.23 -7.39 3.93
N LEU A 24 -9.33 -7.03 5.21
CA LEU A 24 -9.03 -5.68 5.70
C LEU A 24 -7.67 -5.71 6.38
N MET A 25 -6.75 -4.90 5.87
CA MET A 25 -5.37 -4.85 6.35
C MET A 25 -4.93 -3.42 6.61
N LEU A 26 -3.85 -3.28 7.38
CA LEU A 26 -3.10 -2.02 7.55
C LEU A 26 -3.99 -0.83 7.93
N LEU A 27 -4.62 -0.90 9.10
CA LEU A 27 -5.40 0.22 9.64
C LEU A 27 -4.49 1.43 9.89
N GLN A 28 -4.92 2.60 9.43
CA GLN A 28 -4.22 3.87 9.59
C GLN A 28 -5.19 4.97 10.02
N VAL A 29 -4.67 5.96 10.73
CA VAL A 29 -5.31 7.24 11.00
C VAL A 29 -4.35 8.34 10.55
N ASP A 30 -4.89 9.51 10.25
CA ASP A 30 -4.05 10.64 9.84
C ASP A 30 -3.08 11.05 10.96
N GLY A 31 -1.82 11.30 10.60
CA GLY A 31 -0.81 11.78 11.54
C GLY A 31 -1.05 13.21 12.07
N ASP A 32 -1.91 13.98 11.42
CA ASP A 32 -2.39 15.29 11.89
C ASP A 32 -3.72 15.11 12.64
N SER A 33 -3.74 15.50 13.92
CA SER A 33 -4.95 15.36 14.76
C SER A 33 -6.14 16.18 14.28
N SER A 34 -5.93 17.13 13.36
CA SER A 34 -7.00 17.89 12.71
C SER A 34 -7.77 17.06 11.66
N PHE A 35 -7.23 15.91 11.25
CA PHE A 35 -7.77 15.02 10.21
C PHE A 35 -8.15 13.62 10.74
N SER A 36 -8.25 13.46 12.07
CA SER A 36 -8.51 12.18 12.72
C SER A 36 -9.96 11.67 12.63
N ASP A 37 -10.83 12.35 11.89
CA ASP A 37 -12.24 11.95 11.72
C ASP A 37 -12.42 10.78 10.75
N LEU A 38 -11.37 10.46 9.97
CA LEU A 38 -11.33 9.34 9.05
C LEU A 38 -10.39 8.24 9.55
N VAL A 39 -10.82 6.99 9.35
CA VAL A 39 -9.98 5.80 9.47
C VAL A 39 -9.73 5.27 8.06
N TYR A 40 -8.52 4.80 7.79
CA TYR A 40 -8.10 4.28 6.50
C TYR A 40 -7.63 2.83 6.63
N TRP A 41 -7.82 2.02 5.58
CA TRP A 41 -7.36 0.64 5.52
C TRP A 41 -7.15 0.20 4.07
N ASN A 42 -6.47 -0.92 3.88
CA ASN A 42 -6.38 -1.62 2.60
C ASN A 42 -7.43 -2.74 2.54
N GLU A 43 -8.15 -2.82 1.42
CA GLU A 43 -9.03 -3.92 1.05
C GLU A 43 -8.44 -4.73 -0.10
N ILE A 44 -8.46 -6.07 0.00
CA ILE A 44 -8.15 -6.93 -1.15
C ILE A 44 -9.40 -7.14 -1.99
N HIS A 45 -9.37 -6.69 -3.24
CA HIS A 45 -10.47 -6.88 -4.18
C HIS A 45 -10.19 -8.07 -5.12
N PHE A 46 -10.65 -9.27 -4.77
CA PHE A 46 -10.39 -10.49 -5.57
C PHE A 46 -10.96 -10.43 -6.99
N GLN A 47 -12.11 -9.77 -7.18
CA GLN A 47 -12.73 -9.59 -8.50
C GLN A 47 -11.94 -8.63 -9.40
N GLU A 48 -11.03 -7.85 -8.83
CA GLU A 48 -10.16 -6.90 -9.52
C GLU A 48 -8.71 -7.41 -9.57
N GLY A 49 -8.54 -8.73 -9.73
CA GLY A 49 -7.23 -9.37 -9.79
C GLY A 49 -6.49 -9.41 -8.45
N GLY A 50 -7.19 -9.26 -7.33
CA GLY A 50 -6.60 -9.24 -5.99
C GLY A 50 -5.79 -7.98 -5.70
N ARG A 51 -6.10 -6.86 -6.37
CA ARG A 51 -5.44 -5.58 -6.10
C ARG A 51 -5.84 -5.04 -4.72
N TYR A 52 -4.94 -4.26 -4.14
CA TYR A 52 -5.12 -3.60 -2.86
C TYR A 52 -5.71 -2.22 -3.12
N VAL A 53 -6.81 -1.92 -2.44
CA VAL A 53 -7.57 -0.68 -2.55
C VAL A 53 -7.55 0.01 -1.21
N ILE A 54 -7.04 1.24 -1.18
CA ILE A 54 -7.12 2.07 0.03
C ILE A 54 -8.55 2.57 0.14
N CYS A 55 -9.17 2.33 1.28
CA CYS A 55 -10.49 2.77 1.65
C CYS A 55 -10.41 3.68 2.88
N SER A 56 -11.40 4.56 3.04
CA SER A 56 -11.57 5.38 4.24
C SER A 56 -13.03 5.41 4.67
N ALA A 57 -13.30 5.58 5.95
CA ALA A 57 -14.63 5.84 6.47
C ALA A 57 -14.60 6.86 7.60
N ASP A 58 -15.67 7.65 7.66
CA ASP A 58 -15.95 8.56 8.76
C ASP A 58 -16.73 7.85 9.88
N LYS A 59 -17.08 8.60 10.93
CA LYS A 59 -17.91 8.13 12.05
C LYS A 59 -19.32 7.69 11.64
N SER A 60 -19.80 8.08 10.45
CA SER A 60 -21.09 7.60 9.92
C SER A 60 -20.98 6.21 9.28
N GLY A 61 -19.76 5.73 9.03
CA GLY A 61 -19.49 4.47 8.35
C GLY A 61 -19.54 4.57 6.83
N THR A 62 -19.57 5.78 6.27
CA THR A 62 -19.57 5.97 4.82
C THR A 62 -18.20 5.63 4.25
N VAL A 63 -18.10 4.51 3.51
CA VAL A 63 -16.85 4.04 2.90
C VAL A 63 -16.59 4.78 1.59
N THR A 64 -15.36 5.26 1.43
CA THR A 64 -14.84 5.89 0.21
C THR A 64 -13.59 5.16 -0.26
N GLN A 65 -13.51 4.84 -1.55
CA GLN A 65 -12.34 4.22 -2.17
C GLN A 65 -11.40 5.29 -2.73
N TRP A 66 -10.10 5.13 -2.51
CA TRP A 66 -9.07 6.06 -2.97
C TRP A 66 -8.33 5.53 -4.18
N THR A 67 -7.97 4.25 -4.22
CA THR A 67 -7.10 3.71 -5.26
C THR A 67 -7.85 3.51 -6.58
N PRO A 68 -7.56 4.28 -7.65
CA PRO A 68 -8.27 4.18 -8.91
C PRO A 68 -7.90 2.91 -9.69
N ALA A 69 -8.70 2.58 -10.71
CA ALA A 69 -8.39 1.48 -11.61
C ALA A 69 -7.01 1.65 -12.28
N GLY A 70 -6.28 0.54 -12.42
CA GLY A 70 -4.90 0.53 -12.91
C GLY A 70 -3.83 0.68 -11.82
N PHE A 71 -4.22 1.09 -10.61
CA PHE A 71 -3.33 1.16 -9.44
C PHE A 71 -3.63 0.04 -8.44
N ASN A 72 -2.59 -0.36 -7.72
CA ASN A 72 -2.66 -1.42 -6.70
C ASN A 72 -1.75 -1.01 -5.53
N ALA A 73 -2.34 -0.64 -4.39
CA ALA A 73 -1.63 -0.07 -3.24
C ALA A 73 -0.90 -1.15 -2.42
N ARG A 74 0.20 -1.67 -2.98
CA ARG A 74 0.97 -2.79 -2.43
C ARG A 74 2.47 -2.65 -2.70
N SER A 75 3.25 -2.69 -1.63
CA SER A 75 4.69 -2.79 -1.66
C SER A 75 5.15 -4.25 -1.77
N THR A 76 6.34 -4.45 -2.33
CA THR A 76 7.06 -5.74 -2.30
C THR A 76 8.41 -5.61 -1.59
N VAL A 77 8.60 -4.60 -0.74
CA VAL A 77 9.74 -4.57 0.19
C VAL A 77 9.73 -5.84 1.05
N HIS A 78 10.91 -6.45 1.20
CA HIS A 78 11.14 -7.74 1.83
C HIS A 78 10.34 -8.91 1.22
N GLU A 79 9.82 -8.76 -0.01
CA GLU A 79 9.02 -9.75 -0.76
C GLU A 79 7.69 -10.19 -0.12
N TYR A 80 7.47 -9.88 1.16
CA TYR A 80 6.20 -10.11 1.88
C TYR A 80 5.19 -8.97 1.64
N GLY A 81 5.68 -7.73 1.49
CA GLY A 81 4.85 -6.51 1.44
C GLY A 81 4.44 -6.00 2.83
N GLY A 82 3.56 -4.99 2.85
CA GLY A 82 3.16 -4.28 4.07
C GLY A 82 3.82 -2.91 4.20
N GLY A 83 3.23 -2.05 5.04
CA GLY A 83 3.61 -0.63 5.07
C GLY A 83 3.30 0.07 3.75
N ASP A 84 2.25 -0.38 3.06
CA ASP A 84 1.95 -0.04 1.67
C ASP A 84 1.49 1.42 1.51
N PHE A 85 0.93 2.01 2.57
CA PHE A 85 0.47 3.39 2.58
C PHE A 85 0.56 4.02 3.97
N PHE A 86 0.53 5.36 3.99
CA PHE A 86 0.32 6.18 5.18
C PHE A 86 -0.47 7.43 4.80
N VAL A 87 -0.96 8.18 5.80
CA VAL A 87 -1.83 9.34 5.59
C VAL A 87 -1.35 10.52 6.41
N TYR A 88 -1.34 11.70 5.80
CA TYR A 88 -1.02 12.95 6.49
C TYR A 88 -1.78 14.13 5.86
N GLN A 89 -2.47 14.92 6.68
CA GLN A 89 -3.27 16.08 6.26
C GLN A 89 -4.32 15.77 5.18
N GLY A 90 -4.98 14.61 5.29
CA GLY A 90 -5.97 14.13 4.33
C GLY A 90 -5.37 13.71 2.99
N VAL A 91 -4.04 13.56 2.90
CA VAL A 91 -3.34 13.09 1.71
C VAL A 91 -2.91 11.65 1.93
N VAL A 92 -3.27 10.78 0.99
CA VAL A 92 -2.86 9.39 0.97
C VAL A 92 -1.54 9.28 0.20
N TYR A 93 -0.57 8.62 0.82
CA TYR A 93 0.71 8.27 0.20
C TYR A 93 0.82 6.76 0.14
N PHE A 94 1.10 6.20 -1.04
CA PHE A 94 1.10 4.75 -1.21
C PHE A 94 2.12 4.26 -2.23
N THR A 95 2.60 3.04 -2.05
CA THR A 95 3.44 2.35 -3.04
C THR A 95 2.56 1.63 -4.04
N ASN A 96 2.76 1.91 -5.33
CA ASN A 96 2.01 1.22 -6.39
C ASN A 96 2.70 -0.09 -6.81
N PHE A 97 1.94 -1.17 -6.93
CA PHE A 97 2.48 -2.51 -7.12
C PHE A 97 3.26 -2.67 -8.44
N SER A 98 2.76 -2.09 -9.53
CA SER A 98 3.31 -2.34 -10.87
C SER A 98 4.72 -1.79 -11.02
N ASP A 99 4.97 -0.58 -10.52
CA ASP A 99 6.22 0.17 -10.66
C ASP A 99 7.01 0.34 -9.35
N GLN A 100 6.42 0.01 -8.20
CA GLN A 100 7.00 0.16 -6.86
C GLN A 100 7.36 1.61 -6.48
N ALA A 101 6.86 2.61 -7.21
CA ALA A 101 7.07 4.01 -6.87
C ALA A 101 6.13 4.44 -5.74
N LEU A 102 6.56 5.46 -4.98
CA LEU A 102 5.73 6.12 -3.97
C LEU A 102 4.88 7.18 -4.66
N TYR A 103 3.58 7.11 -4.47
CA TYR A 103 2.59 8.04 -5.01
C TYR A 103 1.98 8.91 -3.92
N ARG A 104 1.48 10.07 -4.33
CA ARG A 104 0.67 11.00 -3.54
C ARG A 104 -0.71 11.16 -4.17
N GLN A 105 -1.75 11.11 -3.37
CA GLN A 105 -3.13 11.34 -3.80
C GLN A 105 -3.84 12.27 -2.81
N THR A 106 -4.26 13.45 -3.28
CA THR A 106 -4.76 14.54 -2.43
C THR A 106 -6.26 14.47 -2.13
N SER A 107 -6.99 13.63 -2.84
CA SER A 107 -8.41 13.34 -2.61
C SER A 107 -8.79 12.04 -3.30
N PRO A 108 -9.92 11.41 -2.96
CA PRO A 108 -10.39 10.17 -3.60
C PRO A 108 -10.50 10.28 -5.13
N ASP A 109 -10.89 11.44 -5.64
CA ASP A 109 -11.05 11.69 -7.08
C ASP A 109 -9.80 12.24 -7.77
N ALA A 110 -8.75 12.58 -7.01
CA ALA A 110 -7.50 13.08 -7.59
C ALA A 110 -6.71 11.94 -8.24
N ALA A 111 -6.07 12.21 -9.37
CA ALA A 111 -5.14 11.28 -9.98
C ALA A 111 -3.89 11.12 -9.09
N PRO A 112 -3.41 9.88 -8.84
CA PRO A 112 -2.16 9.67 -8.12
C PRO A 112 -0.96 10.27 -8.86
N GLU A 113 -0.11 11.00 -8.13
CA GLU A 113 1.12 11.61 -8.62
C GLU A 113 2.34 10.87 -8.08
N ALA A 114 3.23 10.42 -8.95
CA ALA A 114 4.47 9.75 -8.55
C ALA A 114 5.43 10.75 -7.89
N LEU A 115 5.90 10.43 -6.69
CA LEU A 115 6.94 11.20 -5.97
C LEU A 115 8.34 10.65 -6.21
N THR A 116 8.45 9.40 -6.68
CA THR A 116 9.71 8.72 -6.97
C THR A 116 9.67 8.10 -8.38
N ASP A 117 10.84 7.66 -8.85
CA ASP A 117 11.00 7.07 -10.18
C ASP A 117 10.19 5.78 -10.37
N THR A 118 9.58 5.61 -11.56
CA THR A 118 8.65 4.52 -11.89
C THR A 118 9.30 3.34 -12.64
N THR A 119 10.64 3.26 -12.68
CA THR A 119 11.35 2.17 -13.36
C THR A 119 11.43 0.87 -12.55
N LYS A 120 10.92 0.85 -11.32
CA LYS A 120 11.02 -0.28 -10.37
C LYS A 120 12.45 -0.58 -9.90
N ALA A 121 13.38 0.35 -10.14
CA ALA A 121 14.73 0.34 -9.61
C ALA A 121 14.77 0.32 -8.08
N ARG A 122 13.76 0.94 -7.45
CA ARG A 122 13.62 1.08 -6.00
C ARG A 122 12.22 0.71 -5.57
N ARG A 123 12.08 0.30 -4.31
CA ARG A 123 10.81 -0.04 -3.68
C ARG A 123 10.69 0.65 -2.34
N TYR A 124 9.49 1.10 -1.99
CA TYR A 124 9.24 1.91 -0.80
C TYR A 124 8.19 1.27 0.10
N ALA A 125 8.34 1.42 1.41
CA ALA A 125 7.39 0.98 2.42
C ALA A 125 7.53 1.77 3.72
N ASN A 126 6.57 1.63 4.63
CA ASN A 126 6.59 2.18 5.99
C ASN A 126 6.94 3.67 6.02
N GLY A 127 6.22 4.45 5.21
CA GLY A 127 6.42 5.89 5.11
C GLY A 127 5.85 6.66 6.31
N THR A 128 6.43 7.82 6.60
CA THR A 128 5.89 8.81 7.54
C THR A 128 6.24 10.22 7.10
N PHE A 129 5.37 11.18 7.38
CA PHE A 129 5.58 12.59 7.04
C PHE A 129 6.20 13.34 8.22
N ASP A 130 7.26 14.10 7.98
CA ASP A 130 7.83 15.08 8.90
C ASP A 130 7.22 16.46 8.62
N PRO A 131 6.26 16.93 9.44
CA PRO A 131 5.58 18.18 9.21
C PRO A 131 6.45 19.40 9.44
N LYS A 132 7.54 19.27 10.19
CA LYS A 132 8.42 20.39 10.51
C LYS A 132 9.24 20.81 9.29
N ASN A 133 9.70 19.83 8.51
CA ASN A 133 10.62 20.07 7.40
C ASN A 133 10.01 19.72 6.02
N GLY A 134 8.83 19.07 5.99
CA GLY A 134 8.16 18.66 4.77
C GLY A 134 8.85 17.50 4.06
N HIS A 135 9.45 16.59 4.83
CA HIS A 135 10.10 15.39 4.30
C HIS A 135 9.21 14.17 4.51
N ILE A 136 9.24 13.23 3.58
CA ILE A 136 8.75 11.87 3.81
C ILE A 136 9.96 11.01 4.18
N PHE A 137 9.90 10.30 5.29
CA PHE A 137 10.84 9.24 5.61
C PHE A 137 10.23 7.89 5.26
N SER A 138 10.98 7.01 4.62
CA SER A 138 10.50 5.69 4.20
C SER A 138 11.62 4.66 4.20
N VAL A 139 11.26 3.40 4.39
CA VAL A 139 12.14 2.27 4.08
C VAL A 139 12.22 2.14 2.56
N ARG A 140 13.45 2.03 2.04
CA ARG A 140 13.73 1.78 0.63
C ARG A 140 14.56 0.52 0.46
N GLU A 141 14.20 -0.28 -0.53
CA GLU A 141 15.11 -1.25 -1.15
C GLU A 141 15.63 -0.68 -2.47
N ASP A 142 16.95 -0.54 -2.62
CA ASP A 142 17.59 -0.26 -3.90
C ASP A 142 17.91 -1.59 -4.59
N HIS A 143 17.23 -1.88 -5.69
CA HIS A 143 17.41 -3.09 -6.51
C HIS A 143 18.38 -2.86 -7.69
N GLU A 144 18.84 -1.64 -7.95
CA GLU A 144 19.86 -1.38 -8.98
C GLU A 144 21.18 -2.06 -8.64
N VAL A 145 21.49 -2.20 -7.34
CA VAL A 145 22.69 -2.91 -6.89
C VAL A 145 22.72 -4.35 -7.38
N ILE A 146 21.56 -4.99 -7.55
CA ILE A 146 21.44 -6.36 -8.09
C ILE A 146 21.84 -6.36 -9.57
N LYS A 147 21.43 -5.36 -10.34
CA LYS A 147 21.86 -5.20 -11.74
C LYS A 147 23.37 -5.02 -11.85
N SER A 148 24.01 -4.46 -10.82
CA SER A 148 25.47 -4.32 -10.71
C SER A 148 26.19 -5.53 -10.08
N GLY A 149 25.48 -6.62 -9.79
CA GLY A 149 26.06 -7.90 -9.33
C GLY A 149 25.93 -8.19 -7.83
N ALA A 150 25.22 -7.36 -7.07
CA ALA A 150 24.86 -7.71 -5.69
C ALA A 150 23.88 -8.90 -5.65
N LYS A 151 23.93 -9.68 -4.56
CA LYS A 151 23.03 -10.83 -4.38
C LYS A 151 21.63 -10.45 -3.91
N GLU A 152 21.54 -9.36 -3.16
CA GLU A 152 20.31 -8.88 -2.52
C GLU A 152 20.19 -7.36 -2.72
N ALA A 153 18.97 -6.86 -2.58
CA ALA A 153 18.73 -5.43 -2.59
C ALA A 153 19.38 -4.76 -1.38
N LYS A 154 19.73 -3.48 -1.52
CA LYS A 154 20.31 -2.70 -0.43
C LYS A 154 19.18 -2.02 0.35
N ASN A 155 19.11 -2.26 1.67
CA ASN A 155 18.11 -1.65 2.52
C ASN A 155 18.58 -0.29 3.08
N GLU A 156 17.67 0.68 3.04
CA GLU A 156 17.96 2.06 3.41
C GLU A 156 16.75 2.72 4.08
N ILE A 157 17.02 3.68 4.97
CA ILE A 157 16.05 4.71 5.33
C ILE A 157 16.36 5.91 4.45
N VAL A 158 15.34 6.41 3.76
CA VAL A 158 15.46 7.55 2.85
C VAL A 158 14.58 8.69 3.27
N SER A 159 15.02 9.90 2.92
CA SER A 159 14.24 11.11 3.00
C SER A 159 13.85 11.56 1.58
N ILE A 160 12.57 11.86 1.38
CA ILE A 160 11.99 12.24 0.08
C ILE A 160 11.36 13.62 0.23
N LYS A 161 11.73 14.56 -0.64
CA LYS A 161 11.16 15.91 -0.67
C LYS A 161 11.28 16.50 -2.08
N ASP A 162 10.19 17.03 -2.61
CA ASP A 162 10.14 17.68 -3.93
C ASP A 162 10.76 16.82 -5.04
N GLY A 163 10.45 15.52 -5.05
CA GLY A 163 10.98 14.53 -6.00
C GLY A 163 12.46 14.17 -5.82
N LYS A 164 13.13 14.67 -4.78
CA LYS A 164 14.52 14.35 -4.46
C LYS A 164 14.59 13.34 -3.33
N GLU A 165 15.49 12.38 -3.48
CA GLU A 165 15.72 11.32 -2.50
C GLU A 165 17.13 11.43 -1.90
N GLN A 166 17.25 11.25 -0.60
CA GLN A 166 18.52 11.19 0.11
C GLN A 166 18.54 9.99 1.06
N THR A 167 19.59 9.16 0.98
CA THR A 167 19.84 8.11 1.98
C THR A 167 20.20 8.75 3.31
N VAL A 168 19.47 8.39 4.37
CA VAL A 168 19.70 8.80 5.76
C VAL A 168 20.54 7.74 6.48
N VAL A 169 20.14 6.48 6.34
CA VAL A 169 20.82 5.31 6.93
C VAL A 169 20.78 4.17 5.92
N SER A 170 21.79 3.31 5.92
CA SER A 170 21.82 2.04 5.19
C SER A 170 22.13 0.91 6.16
N PHE A 171 21.49 -0.26 5.98
CA PHE A 171 21.60 -1.41 6.86
C PHE A 171 21.52 -2.74 6.10
#